data_AF-A0A2E4LSK8-F1
#
_entry.id   AF-A0A2E4LSK8-F1
#
_cell.length_a   1.000
_cell.length_b   1.000
_cell.length_c   1.000
_cell.angle_alpha   90.00
_cell.angle_beta   90.00
_cell.angle_gamma   90.00
#
_symmetry.space_group_name_H-M   'P 1'
#
loop_
_entity.id
_entity.type
_entity.pdbx_description
1 polymer ?
#
loop_
_entity_poly.entity_id
_entity_poly.type
_entity_poly.pdbx_seq_one_letter_code
_entity_poly.pdbx_strand_id
1 'polypeptide(L)'
;MNENSGNLYSKGVLRLVNLLSALIFFGSVTYVVYFAFNYEQMPAPAELGIPYFLILSAVCALLINANHERLSSIFTKIGPVEFREMLEEQTEEANEVILGIEERFEYIEHTLKENDDPAGWQHMFSHDRISKLIINYLDFSNNKPISALRLQRVAGKQHGYEELATTNSLALRTTLSEMVRNGTLTTSLSARGNRLYQLAN
;
A
#
# COMPACT_ATOMS: atom_id res chain seq x y z
N MET A 1 0.41 28.46 -24.21
CA MET A 1 -0.62 29.08 -23.34
C MET A 1 -1.57 27.99 -22.86
N ASN A 2 -1.42 27.43 -21.64
CA ASN A 2 -2.56 27.07 -20.76
C ASN A 2 -2.22 26.46 -19.37
N GLU A 3 -1.03 26.64 -18.77
CA GLU A 3 -0.80 26.12 -17.40
C GLU A 3 -1.44 26.98 -16.28
N ASN A 4 -1.91 28.19 -16.60
CA ASN A 4 -2.50 29.10 -15.60
C ASN A 4 -4.00 28.88 -15.33
N SER A 5 -4.71 28.10 -16.14
CA SER A 5 -6.16 27.92 -15.98
C SER A 5 -6.48 26.91 -14.86
N GLY A 6 -5.73 25.82 -14.71
CA GLY A 6 -5.96 24.82 -13.66
C GLY A 6 -5.76 25.33 -12.22
N ASN A 7 -4.86 26.30 -12.02
CA ASN A 7 -4.57 26.90 -10.72
C ASN A 7 -5.60 27.99 -10.32
N LEU A 8 -6.26 28.62 -11.31
CA LEU A 8 -7.33 29.59 -11.04
C LEU A 8 -8.62 28.90 -10.58
N TYR A 9 -8.99 27.76 -11.17
CA TYR A 9 -10.17 27.00 -10.76
C TYR A 9 -10.00 26.43 -9.34
N SER A 10 -8.84 25.86 -8.99
CA SER A 10 -8.60 25.32 -7.66
C SER A 10 -8.60 26.41 -6.57
N LYS A 11 -7.97 27.57 -6.83
CA LYS A 11 -8.00 28.73 -5.92
C LYS A 11 -9.38 29.36 -5.81
N GLY A 12 -10.14 29.38 -6.91
CA GLY A 12 -11.53 29.89 -6.95
C GLY A 12 -12.47 29.02 -6.13
N VAL A 13 -12.40 27.70 -6.29
CA VAL A 13 -13.18 26.73 -5.50
C VAL A 13 -12.81 26.82 -4.02
N LEU A 14 -11.52 26.92 -3.68
CA LEU A 14 -11.07 27.06 -2.30
C LEU A 14 -11.59 28.35 -1.64
N ARG A 15 -11.59 29.47 -2.38
CA ARG A 15 -12.16 30.74 -1.92
C ARG A 15 -13.67 30.64 -1.70
N LEU A 16 -14.39 29.95 -2.59
CA LEU A 16 -15.83 29.75 -2.48
C LEU A 16 -16.18 28.88 -1.26
N VAL A 17 -15.45 27.79 -1.03
CA VAL A 17 -15.61 26.93 0.14
C VAL A 17 -15.31 27.70 1.43
N ASN A 18 -14.26 28.52 1.45
CA ASN A 18 -13.95 29.39 2.59
C ASN A 18 -15.07 30.40 2.88
N LEU A 19 -15.60 31.06 1.86
CA LEU A 19 -16.72 32.01 2.02
C LEU A 19 -17.97 31.32 2.56
N LEU A 20 -18.31 30.12 2.07
CA LEU A 20 -19.44 29.34 2.58
C LEU A 20 -19.23 28.90 4.03
N SER A 21 -18.03 28.41 4.38
CA SER A 21 -17.72 28.00 5.76
C SER A 21 -17.78 29.16 6.75
N ALA A 22 -17.31 30.35 6.35
CA ALA A 22 -17.38 31.56 7.14
C ALA A 22 -18.83 32.03 7.32
N LEU A 23 -19.66 31.96 6.27
CA LEU A 23 -21.08 32.32 6.35
C LEU A 23 -21.84 31.42 7.33
N ILE A 24 -21.59 30.11 7.30
CA ILE A 24 -22.17 29.14 8.23
C ILE A 24 -21.71 29.39 9.67
N PHE A 25 -20.43 29.72 9.86
CA PHE A 25 -19.88 30.06 11.18
C PHE A 25 -20.49 31.34 11.75
N PHE A 26 -20.52 32.42 10.96
CA PHE A 26 -21.13 33.67 11.40
C PHE A 26 -22.63 33.52 11.66
N GLY A 27 -23.36 32.78 10.82
CA GLY A 27 -24.79 32.52 11.01
C GLY A 27 -25.11 31.69 12.26
N SER A 28 -24.27 30.71 12.59
CA SER A 28 -24.43 29.91 13.81
C SER A 28 -24.08 30.70 15.07
N VAL A 29 -23.03 31.53 15.04
CA VAL A 29 -22.66 32.40 16.17
C VAL A 29 -23.71 33.49 16.40
N THR A 30 -24.22 34.15 15.36
CA THR A 30 -25.27 35.17 15.51
C THR A 30 -26.56 34.57 16.05
N TYR A 31 -26.91 33.35 15.64
CA TYR A 31 -28.05 32.64 16.19
C TYR A 31 -27.87 32.32 17.68
N VAL A 32 -26.71 31.82 18.10
CA VAL A 32 -26.42 31.53 19.52
C VAL A 32 -26.44 32.80 20.37
N VAL A 33 -25.89 33.91 19.86
CA VAL A 33 -25.94 35.21 20.54
C VAL A 33 -27.37 35.72 20.62
N TYR A 34 -28.16 35.62 19.55
CA TYR A 34 -29.56 36.04 19.54
C TYR A 34 -30.43 35.21 20.48
N PHE A 35 -30.18 33.89 20.56
CA PHE A 35 -30.80 32.98 21.53
C PHE A 35 -30.47 33.37 22.98
N ALA A 36 -29.23 33.77 23.26
CA ALA A 36 -28.85 34.22 24.61
C ALA A 36 -29.61 35.49 25.06
N PHE A 37 -30.04 36.34 24.14
CA PHE A 37 -30.86 37.51 24.43
C PHE A 37 -32.38 37.25 24.40
N ASN A 38 -32.84 36.18 23.74
CA ASN A 38 -34.27 35.88 23.54
C ASN A 38 -34.62 34.43 23.91
N TYR A 39 -34.22 34.01 25.12
CA TYR A 39 -34.25 32.63 25.60
C TYR A 39 -35.66 31.98 25.59
N GLU A 40 -36.73 32.76 25.72
CA GLU A 40 -38.10 32.21 25.84
C GLU A 40 -38.82 31.95 24.51
N GLN A 41 -38.30 32.43 23.37
CA GLN A 41 -39.04 32.43 22.10
C GLN A 41 -38.46 31.52 21.02
N MET A 42 -37.38 30.77 21.31
CA MET A 42 -36.67 30.01 20.29
C MET A 42 -36.28 28.60 20.74
N PRO A 43 -36.26 27.63 19.81
CA PRO A 43 -35.77 26.29 20.09
C PRO A 43 -34.28 26.32 20.45
N ALA A 44 -33.87 25.40 21.32
CA ALA A 44 -32.51 25.37 21.80
C ALA A 44 -31.51 25.12 20.64
N PRO A 45 -30.32 25.76 20.64
CA PRO A 45 -29.31 25.54 19.59
C PRO A 45 -28.90 24.07 19.40
N ALA A 46 -29.04 23.25 20.45
CA ALA A 46 -28.79 21.81 20.41
C ALA A 46 -29.83 21.05 19.57
N GLU A 47 -31.09 21.47 19.55
CA GLU A 47 -32.17 20.84 18.79
C GLU A 47 -32.08 21.12 17.29
N LEU A 48 -31.53 22.29 16.91
CA LEU A 48 -31.22 22.63 15.51
C LEU A 48 -29.89 22.05 15.00
N GLY A 49 -29.13 21.37 15.85
CA GLY A 49 -27.83 20.80 15.46
C GLY A 49 -26.74 21.84 15.19
N ILE A 50 -26.89 23.07 15.67
CA ILE A 50 -25.92 24.16 15.52
C ILE A 50 -24.51 23.81 16.01
N PRO A 51 -24.33 23.04 17.11
CA PRO A 51 -23.02 22.55 17.52
C PRO A 51 -22.30 21.74 16.43
N TYR A 52 -23.03 20.91 15.67
CA TYR A 52 -22.45 20.12 14.59
C TYR A 52 -21.99 20.99 13.42
N PHE A 53 -22.74 22.04 13.09
CA PHE A 53 -22.35 23.00 12.05
C PHE A 53 -21.11 23.83 12.43
N LEU A 54 -20.96 24.17 13.72
CA LEU A 54 -19.76 24.84 14.22
C LEU A 54 -18.52 23.94 14.15
N ILE A 55 -18.64 22.68 14.55
CA ILE A 55 -17.55 21.69 14.46
C ILE A 55 -17.18 21.47 12.99
N LEU A 56 -18.18 21.29 12.12
CA LEU A 56 -17.95 21.08 10.69
C LEU A 56 -17.23 22.28 10.04
N SER A 57 -17.66 23.51 10.37
CA SER A 57 -16.99 24.72 9.87
C SER A 57 -15.54 24.83 10.37
N ALA A 58 -15.30 24.54 11.65
CA ALA A 58 -13.95 24.54 12.22
C ALA A 58 -13.03 23.49 11.56
N VAL A 59 -13.53 22.27 11.31
CA VAL A 59 -12.79 21.21 10.62
C VAL A 59 -12.47 21.60 9.18
N CYS A 60 -13.43 22.16 8.45
CA CYS A 60 -13.21 22.65 7.08
C CYS A 60 -12.17 23.78 7.04
N ALA A 61 -12.23 24.74 7.97
CA ALA A 61 -11.26 25.82 8.06
C ALA A 61 -9.85 25.29 8.41
N LEU A 62 -9.75 24.30 9.30
CA LEU A 62 -8.48 23.66 9.63
C LEU A 62 -7.90 22.87 8.46
N LEU A 63 -8.71 22.14 7.68
CA LEU A 63 -8.23 21.39 6.52
C LEU A 63 -7.74 22.29 5.39
N ILE A 64 -8.34 23.48 5.22
CA ILE A 64 -7.97 24.45 4.18
C ILE A 64 -6.75 25.26 4.60
N ASN A 65 -6.64 25.60 5.89
CA ASN A 65 -5.49 26.33 6.42
C ASN A 65 -4.32 25.42 6.83
N ALA A 66 -4.56 24.10 6.92
CA ALA A 66 -3.50 23.12 7.02
C ALA A 66 -2.62 23.25 5.79
N ASN A 67 -1.34 23.57 6.02
CA ASN A 67 -0.38 23.88 4.98
C ASN A 67 -0.44 22.83 3.85
N HIS A 68 -1.06 23.21 2.72
CA HIS A 68 -1.21 22.36 1.54
C HIS A 68 0.15 21.89 1.04
N GLU A 69 1.26 22.57 1.35
CA GLU A 69 2.62 22.13 0.99
C GLU A 69 3.06 20.90 1.80
N ARG A 70 2.64 20.77 3.07
CA ARG A 70 2.95 19.58 3.88
C ARG A 70 2.10 18.38 3.46
N LEU A 71 0.80 18.57 3.25
CA LEU A 71 -0.08 17.54 2.72
C LEU A 71 0.33 17.14 1.29
N SER A 72 0.62 18.13 0.43
CA SER A 72 1.18 17.90 -0.90
C SER A 72 2.49 17.14 -0.81
N SER A 73 3.44 17.45 0.07
CA SER A 73 4.72 16.73 0.15
C SER A 73 4.58 15.25 0.48
N ILE A 74 3.53 14.88 1.23
CA ILE A 74 3.19 13.49 1.54
C ILE A 74 2.54 12.82 0.31
N PHE A 75 1.71 13.54 -0.45
CA PHE A 75 1.06 13.07 -1.69
C PHE A 75 1.90 13.24 -2.98
N THR A 76 2.99 14.01 -2.98
CA THR A 76 3.87 14.24 -4.14
C THR A 76 5.16 13.43 -4.06
N LYS A 77 5.52 12.90 -2.89
CA LYS A 77 6.61 11.92 -2.78
C LYS A 77 6.26 10.56 -3.41
N ILE A 78 4.97 10.30 -3.60
CA ILE A 78 4.48 9.15 -4.36
C ILE A 78 3.44 9.74 -5.29
N GLY A 79 3.85 10.15 -6.49
CA GLY A 79 2.92 10.71 -7.46
C GLY A 79 1.78 9.73 -7.75
N PRO A 80 0.58 10.17 -8.17
CA PRO A 80 -0.54 9.25 -8.45
C PRO A 80 -0.20 8.18 -9.49
N VAL A 81 0.76 8.45 -10.38
CA VAL A 81 1.31 7.46 -11.33
C VAL A 81 2.22 6.47 -10.62
N GLU A 82 3.14 6.92 -9.77
CA GLU A 82 4.03 6.04 -8.98
C GLU A 82 3.27 5.21 -7.96
N PHE A 83 2.20 5.75 -7.38
CA PHE A 83 1.28 5.01 -6.50
C PHE A 83 0.55 3.93 -7.27
N ARG A 84 0.06 4.24 -8.49
CA ARG A 84 -0.55 3.25 -9.37
C ARG A 84 0.45 2.17 -9.75
N GLU A 85 1.67 2.52 -10.14
CA GLU A 85 2.72 1.55 -10.45
C GLU A 85 3.08 0.68 -9.24
N MET A 86 3.17 1.28 -8.05
CA MET A 86 3.42 0.56 -6.79
C MET A 86 2.26 -0.38 -6.45
N LEU A 87 1.01 0.07 -6.63
CA LEU A 87 -0.16 -0.78 -6.45
C LEU A 87 -0.22 -1.90 -7.48
N GLU A 88 0.13 -1.62 -8.74
CA GLU A 88 0.19 -2.64 -9.80
C GLU A 88 1.28 -3.68 -9.47
N GLU A 89 2.47 -3.26 -9.04
CA GLU A 89 3.56 -4.16 -8.62
C GLU A 89 3.14 -5.02 -7.41
N GLN A 90 2.49 -4.42 -6.40
CA GLN A 90 1.98 -5.16 -5.24
C GLN A 90 0.82 -6.09 -5.60
N THR A 91 -0.08 -5.66 -6.48
CA THR A 91 -1.23 -6.46 -6.92
C THR A 91 -0.75 -7.63 -7.77
N GLU A 92 0.24 -7.43 -8.64
CA GLU A 92 0.87 -8.49 -9.42
C GLU A 92 1.53 -9.52 -8.50
N GLU A 93 2.32 -9.07 -7.52
CA GLU A 93 2.92 -9.95 -6.52
C GLU A 93 1.87 -10.72 -5.70
N ALA A 94 0.76 -10.07 -5.32
CA ALA A 94 -0.32 -10.70 -4.56
C ALA A 94 -1.11 -11.69 -5.43
N ASN A 95 -1.34 -11.37 -6.70
CA ASN A 95 -2.09 -12.22 -7.62
C ASN A 95 -1.30 -13.49 -7.96
N GLU A 96 0.01 -13.40 -8.17
CA GLU A 96 0.87 -14.59 -8.31
C GLU A 96 0.83 -15.49 -7.07
N VAL A 97 0.71 -14.90 -5.87
CA VAL A 97 0.56 -15.68 -4.63
C VAL A 97 -0.80 -16.38 -4.57
N ILE A 98 -1.88 -15.67 -4.91
CA ILE A 98 -3.24 -16.25 -4.90
C ILE A 98 -3.31 -17.40 -5.90
N LEU A 99 -2.84 -17.19 -7.13
CA LEU A 99 -2.81 -18.22 -8.17
C LEU A 99 -1.98 -19.44 -7.74
N GLY A 100 -0.82 -19.23 -7.10
CA GLY A 100 -0.02 -20.33 -6.59
C GLY A 100 -0.70 -21.08 -5.43
N ILE A 101 -1.45 -20.38 -4.57
CA ILE A 101 -2.20 -21.01 -3.48
C ILE A 101 -3.37 -21.84 -4.03
N GLU A 102 -4.07 -21.33 -5.04
CA GLU A 102 -5.12 -22.06 -5.75
C GLU A 102 -4.57 -23.33 -6.41
N GLU A 103 -3.44 -23.24 -7.11
CA GLU A 103 -2.75 -24.40 -7.71
C GLU A 103 -2.37 -25.45 -6.66
N ARG A 104 -1.90 -25.04 -5.49
CA ARG A 104 -1.63 -25.96 -4.38
C ARG A 104 -2.89 -26.53 -3.75
N PHE A 105 -3.96 -25.75 -3.66
CA PHE A 105 -5.24 -26.23 -3.14
C PHE A 105 -5.81 -27.29 -4.08
N GLU A 106 -5.75 -27.06 -5.39
CA GLU A 106 -6.14 -28.03 -6.42
C GLU A 106 -5.25 -29.28 -6.38
N TYR A 107 -3.92 -29.13 -6.25
CA TYR A 107 -3.01 -30.25 -6.07
C TYR A 107 -3.27 -31.04 -4.79
N ILE A 108 -3.49 -30.37 -3.66
CA ILE A 108 -3.82 -31.03 -2.38
C ILE A 108 -5.18 -31.70 -2.47
N GLU A 109 -6.18 -31.08 -3.08
CA GLU A 109 -7.49 -31.66 -3.30
C GLU A 109 -7.39 -32.90 -4.21
N HIS A 110 -6.55 -32.86 -5.25
CA HIS A 110 -6.27 -33.98 -6.13
C HIS A 110 -5.51 -35.11 -5.40
N THR A 111 -4.48 -34.79 -4.63
CA THR A 111 -3.66 -35.74 -3.86
C THR A 111 -4.43 -36.35 -2.68
N LEU A 112 -5.38 -35.62 -2.09
CA LEU A 112 -6.29 -36.16 -1.08
C LEU A 112 -7.35 -37.09 -1.69
N LYS A 113 -7.70 -36.87 -2.97
CA LYS A 113 -8.62 -37.75 -3.72
C LYS A 113 -7.93 -38.98 -4.29
N GLU A 114 -6.67 -38.86 -4.71
CA GLU A 114 -5.80 -39.96 -5.15
C GLU A 114 -4.71 -40.23 -4.11
N ASN A 115 -5.03 -41.07 -3.12
CA ASN A 115 -3.98 -41.64 -2.27
C ASN A 115 -3.04 -42.50 -3.13
N ASP A 116 -1.73 -42.33 -2.89
CA ASP A 116 -0.58 -43.03 -3.47
C ASP A 116 0.06 -42.43 -4.73
N ASP A 117 0.45 -41.15 -4.71
CA ASP A 117 1.37 -40.61 -5.72
C ASP A 117 2.71 -40.08 -5.13
N PRO A 118 3.89 -40.65 -5.49
CA PRO A 118 5.20 -40.27 -4.96
C PRO A 118 5.70 -38.87 -5.41
N ALA A 119 4.88 -38.08 -6.10
CA ALA A 119 5.20 -36.72 -6.55
C ALA A 119 5.54 -35.74 -5.40
N GLY A 120 5.12 -36.04 -4.16
CA GLY A 120 5.44 -35.24 -2.98
C GLY A 120 6.94 -35.10 -2.68
N TRP A 121 7.78 -36.03 -3.15
CA TRP A 121 9.24 -35.99 -2.92
C TRP A 121 9.97 -34.99 -3.84
N GLN A 122 9.42 -34.68 -5.03
CA GLN A 122 10.06 -33.78 -6.00
C GLN A 122 10.16 -32.33 -5.48
N HIS A 123 9.21 -31.89 -4.63
CA HIS A 123 9.20 -30.56 -4.04
C HIS A 123 10.25 -30.35 -2.92
N MET A 124 10.72 -31.42 -2.29
CA MET A 124 11.70 -31.34 -1.20
C MET A 124 13.13 -31.21 -1.75
N PHE A 125 13.43 -31.83 -2.90
CA PHE A 125 14.75 -31.72 -3.55
C PHE A 125 14.96 -30.41 -4.31
N SER A 126 13.88 -29.76 -4.79
CA SER A 126 14.00 -28.44 -5.43
C SER A 126 14.33 -27.33 -4.42
N HIS A 127 13.89 -27.45 -3.17
CA HIS A 127 14.14 -26.44 -2.13
C HIS A 127 15.63 -26.20 -1.86
N ASP A 128 16.44 -27.25 -1.73
CA ASP A 128 17.88 -27.11 -1.43
C ASP A 128 18.64 -26.46 -2.60
N ARG A 129 18.30 -26.84 -3.84
CA ARG A 129 18.92 -26.28 -5.04
C ARG A 129 18.56 -24.81 -5.23
N ILE A 130 17.29 -24.45 -5.09
CA ILE A 130 16.83 -23.07 -5.20
C ILE A 130 17.43 -22.21 -4.08
N SER A 131 17.50 -22.74 -2.84
CA SER A 131 18.15 -22.05 -1.72
C SER A 131 19.60 -21.68 -2.03
N LYS A 132 20.37 -22.63 -2.58
CA LYS A 132 21.77 -22.39 -3.00
C LYS A 132 21.88 -21.34 -4.10
N LEU A 133 20.98 -21.37 -5.09
CA LEU A 133 20.95 -20.35 -6.15
C LEU A 133 20.67 -18.95 -5.59
N ILE A 134 19.75 -18.83 -4.64
CA ILE A 134 19.44 -17.54 -3.98
C ILE A 134 20.66 -17.04 -3.21
N ILE A 135 21.33 -17.90 -2.44
CA ILE A 135 22.53 -17.53 -1.68
C ILE A 135 23.63 -17.05 -2.62
N ASN A 136 23.94 -17.83 -3.66
CA ASN A 136 24.99 -17.51 -4.62
C ASN A 136 24.71 -16.18 -5.34
N TYR A 137 23.44 -15.94 -5.70
CA TYR A 137 23.04 -14.68 -6.32
C TYR A 137 23.21 -13.49 -5.35
N LEU A 138 22.75 -13.63 -4.11
CA LEU A 138 22.87 -12.57 -3.11
C LEU A 138 24.34 -12.26 -2.82
N ASP A 139 25.18 -13.28 -2.70
CA ASP A 139 26.63 -13.11 -2.52
C ASP A 139 27.27 -12.40 -3.72
N PHE A 140 26.97 -12.86 -4.95
CA PHE A 140 27.39 -12.21 -6.20
C PHE A 140 26.95 -10.74 -6.28
N SER A 141 25.77 -10.41 -5.76
CA SER A 141 25.23 -9.06 -5.76
C SER A 141 25.82 -8.12 -4.69
N ASN A 142 26.79 -8.58 -3.89
CA ASN A 142 27.27 -7.94 -2.66
C ASN A 142 26.16 -7.75 -1.61
N ASN A 143 25.36 -8.80 -1.41
CA ASN A 143 24.25 -8.84 -0.46
C ASN A 143 23.24 -7.68 -0.62
N LYS A 144 22.95 -7.27 -1.86
CA LYS A 144 21.96 -6.21 -2.11
C LYS A 144 20.55 -6.73 -1.84
N PRO A 145 19.73 -6.02 -1.04
CA PRO A 145 18.36 -6.44 -0.76
C PRO A 145 17.53 -6.55 -2.03
N ILE A 146 16.80 -7.66 -2.19
CA ILE A 146 16.02 -7.94 -3.40
C ILE A 146 14.65 -8.55 -3.06
N SER A 147 13.61 -8.24 -3.84
CA SER A 147 12.28 -8.86 -3.69
C SER A 147 12.20 -10.20 -4.43
N ALA A 148 11.22 -11.03 -4.07
CA ALA A 148 10.98 -12.31 -4.74
C ALA A 148 10.73 -12.13 -6.25
N LEU A 149 9.96 -11.11 -6.64
CA LEU A 149 9.68 -10.80 -8.04
C LEU A 149 10.95 -10.42 -8.81
N ARG A 150 11.83 -9.62 -8.18
CA ARG A 150 13.10 -9.22 -8.79
C ARG A 150 14.09 -10.39 -8.87
N LEU A 151 14.05 -11.36 -7.95
CA LEU A 151 14.79 -12.61 -8.09
C LEU A 151 14.36 -13.35 -9.37
N GLN A 152 13.07 -13.51 -9.63
CA GLN A 152 12.63 -14.19 -10.86
C GLN A 152 12.96 -13.39 -12.13
N ARG A 153 12.69 -12.08 -12.13
CA ARG A 153 12.78 -11.24 -13.34
C ARG A 153 14.18 -10.73 -13.66
N VAL A 154 14.99 -10.47 -12.64
CA VAL A 154 16.32 -9.86 -12.78
C VAL A 154 17.39 -10.92 -12.61
N ALA A 155 17.38 -11.67 -11.50
CA ALA A 155 18.36 -12.74 -11.32
C ALA A 155 18.15 -13.83 -12.37
N GLY A 156 16.89 -14.21 -12.63
CA GLY A 156 16.55 -15.23 -13.63
C GLY A 156 16.92 -14.92 -15.09
N LYS A 157 17.32 -13.68 -15.42
CA LYS A 157 17.85 -13.32 -16.75
C LYS A 157 19.37 -13.44 -16.85
N GLN A 158 20.05 -13.63 -15.72
CA GLN A 158 21.51 -13.74 -15.67
C GLN A 158 21.94 -15.18 -15.91
N HIS A 159 23.09 -15.32 -16.57
CA HIS A 159 23.63 -16.63 -16.87
C HIS A 159 23.97 -17.41 -15.58
N GLY A 160 23.49 -18.64 -15.46
CA GLY A 160 23.66 -19.48 -14.26
C GLY A 160 22.55 -19.36 -13.22
N TYR A 161 21.54 -18.51 -13.45
CA TYR A 161 20.40 -18.30 -12.56
C TYR A 161 19.05 -18.47 -13.27
N GLU A 162 19.03 -18.99 -14.49
CA GLU A 162 17.84 -19.11 -15.35
C GLU A 162 16.71 -19.92 -14.68
N GLU A 163 17.08 -20.86 -13.82
CA GLU A 163 16.15 -21.67 -13.02
C GLU A 163 15.32 -20.81 -12.05
N LEU A 164 15.83 -19.67 -11.59
CA LEU A 164 15.05 -18.73 -10.78
C LEU A 164 13.90 -18.10 -11.59
N ALA A 165 14.05 -17.93 -12.91
CA ALA A 165 12.97 -17.40 -13.76
C ALA A 165 11.84 -18.42 -13.97
N THR A 166 12.18 -19.71 -14.05
CA THR A 166 11.21 -20.78 -14.31
C THR A 166 10.62 -21.39 -13.04
N THR A 167 11.17 -21.06 -11.87
CA THR A 167 10.65 -21.50 -10.58
C THR A 167 9.30 -20.86 -10.30
N ASN A 168 8.32 -21.68 -9.92
CA ASN A 168 7.00 -21.24 -9.49
C ASN A 168 7.10 -20.19 -8.36
N SER A 169 6.39 -19.07 -8.50
CA SER A 169 6.45 -17.94 -7.57
C SER A 169 6.14 -18.31 -6.12
N LEU A 170 5.23 -19.26 -5.89
CA LEU A 170 4.91 -19.74 -4.56
C LEU A 170 6.01 -20.62 -3.98
N ALA A 171 6.60 -21.51 -4.79
CA ALA A 171 7.73 -22.33 -4.37
C ALA A 171 8.89 -21.45 -3.94
N LEU A 172 9.24 -20.43 -4.75
CA LEU A 172 10.29 -19.47 -4.43
C LEU A 172 10.01 -18.72 -3.11
N ARG A 173 8.79 -18.21 -2.93
CA ARG A 173 8.39 -17.51 -1.69
C ARG A 173 8.39 -18.41 -0.47
N THR A 174 8.03 -19.69 -0.64
CA THR A 174 8.12 -20.69 0.43
C THR A 174 9.57 -20.90 0.82
N THR A 175 10.46 -21.11 -0.16
CA THR A 175 11.91 -21.25 0.08
C THR A 175 12.49 -20.04 0.78
N LEU A 176 12.18 -18.82 0.30
CA LEU A 176 12.61 -17.58 0.95
C LEU A 176 12.10 -17.48 2.40
N SER A 177 10.84 -17.87 2.66
CA SER A 177 10.27 -17.85 4.02
C SER A 177 10.94 -18.86 4.95
N GLU A 178 11.26 -20.05 4.44
CA GLU A 178 12.02 -21.05 5.20
C GLU A 178 13.45 -20.62 5.48
N MET A 179 14.10 -19.98 4.50
CA MET A 179 15.44 -19.39 4.65
C MET A 179 15.47 -18.22 5.63
N VAL A 180 14.36 -17.49 5.79
CA VAL A 180 14.23 -16.50 6.86
C VAL A 180 14.04 -17.19 8.21
N ARG A 181 13.18 -18.21 8.27
CA ARG A 181 12.91 -18.98 9.50
C ARG A 181 14.15 -19.68 10.04
N ASN A 182 15.01 -20.21 9.16
CA ASN A 182 16.25 -20.89 9.55
C ASN A 182 17.42 -19.92 9.81
N GLY A 183 17.20 -18.61 9.68
CA GLY A 183 18.20 -17.58 9.96
C GLY A 183 19.22 -17.35 8.86
N THR A 184 19.09 -17.97 7.68
CA THR A 184 19.99 -17.75 6.55
C THR A 184 19.76 -16.39 5.89
N LEU A 185 18.51 -15.92 5.86
CA LEU A 185 18.12 -14.63 5.31
C LEU A 185 17.50 -13.73 6.37
N THR A 186 17.70 -12.43 6.22
CA THR A 186 16.95 -11.39 6.94
C THR A 186 16.03 -10.63 5.99
N THR A 187 15.00 -10.00 6.54
CA THR A 187 14.02 -9.26 5.76
C THR A 187 14.00 -7.78 6.11
N SER A 188 13.75 -6.95 5.10
CA SER A 188 13.48 -5.52 5.25
C SER A 188 12.31 -5.12 4.35
N LEU A 189 11.81 -3.90 4.54
CA LEU A 189 10.72 -3.33 3.77
C LEU A 189 11.28 -2.28 2.80
N SER A 190 10.94 -2.40 1.51
CA SER A 190 11.27 -1.37 0.53
C SER A 190 10.44 -0.11 0.76
N ALA A 191 10.88 1.02 0.18
CA ALA A 191 10.08 2.25 0.17
C ALA A 191 8.71 2.07 -0.51
N ARG A 192 8.57 1.02 -1.34
CA ARG A 192 7.34 0.63 -2.02
C ARG A 192 6.56 -0.46 -1.29
N GLY A 193 6.92 -0.79 -0.04
CA GLY A 193 6.20 -1.78 0.76
C GLY A 193 6.50 -3.25 0.43
N ASN A 194 7.40 -3.53 -0.52
CA ASN A 194 7.75 -4.91 -0.89
C ASN A 194 8.73 -5.49 0.14
N ARG A 195 8.56 -6.78 0.46
CA ARG A 195 9.51 -7.51 1.32
C ARG A 195 10.80 -7.78 0.53
N LEU A 196 11.91 -7.30 1.07
CA LEU A 196 13.25 -7.50 0.54
C LEU A 196 13.99 -8.54 1.38
N TYR A 197 14.75 -9.38 0.70
CA TYR A 197 15.55 -10.46 1.28
C TYR A 197 17.03 -10.16 1.08
N GLN A 198 17.82 -10.46 2.11
CA GLN A 198 19.28 -10.32 2.13
C GLN A 198 19.86 -11.43 3.01
N LEU A 199 21.12 -11.82 2.79
CA LEU A 199 21.85 -12.75 3.65
C LEU A 199 21.91 -12.21 5.08
N ALA A 200 21.68 -13.08 6.05
CA ALA A 200 21.95 -12.79 7.44
C ALA A 200 23.46 -12.64 7.65
N ASN A 201 23.87 -11.61 8.41
CA ASN A 201 25.26 -11.42 8.82
C ASN A 201 25.65 -12.40 9.93
#